data_AF-A0A6M0R9U4-F1
#
_entry.id   AF-A0A6M0R9U4-F1
#
_cell.length_a   1.000
_cell.length_b   1.000
_cell.length_c   1.000
_cell.angle_alpha   90.00
_cell.angle_beta   90.00
_cell.angle_gamma   90.00
#
_symmetry.space_group_name_H-M   'P 1'
#
loop_
_entity.id
_entity.type
_entity.pdbx_description
1 polymer ?
#
loop_
_entity_poly.entity_id
_entity_poly.type
_entity_poly.pdbx_seq_one_letter_code
_entity_poly.pdbx_strand_id
1 'polypeptide(L)'
;MNIVVFIGPAILAILGIIMKIGKLSLVVSNYGEISRCEKEKDDEKKLRKLVSNVLLILSSIFIIIAFSKLLNPVYFTSVAIMGEVIIFFIMIVPLIYIAN
;
A
#
# COMPACT_ATOMS: atom_id res chain seq x y z
N MET A 1 -17.24 2.45 -20.98
CA MET A 1 -15.99 2.47 -20.20
C MET A 1 -16.34 2.76 -18.75
N ASN A 2 -16.13 1.81 -17.82
CA ASN A 2 -16.53 1.99 -16.42
C ASN A 2 -15.43 2.74 -15.65
N ILE A 3 -15.62 4.03 -15.41
CA ILE A 3 -14.78 4.86 -14.52
C ILE A 3 -14.62 4.22 -13.14
N VAL A 4 -15.59 3.41 -12.74
CA VAL A 4 -15.61 2.61 -11.50
C VAL A 4 -14.33 1.80 -11.30
N VAL A 5 -13.65 1.36 -12.37
CA VAL A 5 -12.41 0.56 -12.29
C VAL A 5 -11.25 1.33 -11.65
N PHE A 6 -11.26 2.67 -11.68
CA PHE A 6 -10.22 3.51 -11.08
C PHE A 6 -10.50 3.91 -9.63
N ILE A 7 -11.72 3.67 -9.12
CA ILE A 7 -12.10 4.07 -7.76
C ILE A 7 -11.29 3.30 -6.72
N GLY A 8 -11.20 1.97 -6.84
CA GLY A 8 -10.42 1.13 -5.92
C GLY A 8 -8.93 1.54 -5.85
N PRO A 9 -8.22 1.66 -6.99
CA PRO A 9 -6.85 2.12 -7.01
C PRO A 9 -6.67 3.53 -6.42
N ALA A 10 -7.60 4.45 -6.68
CA ALA A 10 -7.55 5.80 -6.13
C ALA A 10 -7.68 5.80 -4.60
N ILE A 11 -8.58 5.00 -4.03
CA ILE A 11 -8.72 4.85 -2.58
C ILE A 11 -7.42 4.31 -1.96
N LEU A 12 -6.83 3.26 -2.56
CA LEU A 12 -5.56 2.69 -2.09
C LEU A 12 -4.42 3.72 -2.14
N ALA A 13 -4.34 4.53 -3.20
CA ALA A 13 -3.36 5.60 -3.30
C ALA A 13 -3.53 6.64 -2.20
N ILE A 14 -4.77 7.11 -1.97
CA ILE A 14 -5.09 8.10 -0.94
C ILE A 14 -4.69 7.57 0.44
N LEU A 15 -5.07 6.34 0.77
CA LEU A 15 -4.69 5.69 2.04
C LEU A 15 -3.17 5.58 2.20
N GLY A 16 -2.48 5.12 1.16
CA GLY A 16 -1.01 5.04 1.14
C GLY A 16 -0.35 6.40 1.37
N ILE A 17 -0.83 7.47 0.71
CA ILE A 17 -0.33 8.84 0.89
C ILE A 17 -0.58 9.35 2.30
N ILE A 18 -1.80 9.18 2.84
CA ILE A 18 -2.15 9.62 4.20
C ILE A 18 -1.26 8.93 5.24
N MET A 19 -1.09 7.61 5.12
CA MET A 19 -0.21 6.83 6.00
C MET A 19 1.26 7.27 5.85
N LYS A 20 1.71 7.62 4.65
CA LYS A 20 3.09 8.09 4.43
C LYS A 20 3.36 9.44 5.11
N ILE A 21 2.41 10.38 5.01
CA ILE A 21 2.51 11.74 5.58
C ILE A 21 2.58 11.72 7.12
N GLY A 22 1.96 10.74 7.78
CA GLY A 22 2.20 10.51 9.20
C GLY A 22 1.55 11.45 10.19
N LYS A 23 0.62 12.29 9.73
CA LYS A 23 -0.15 13.18 10.60
C LYS A 23 -0.98 12.43 11.67
N LEU A 24 -1.15 11.11 11.55
CA LEU A 24 -1.89 10.30 12.52
C LEU A 24 -1.08 9.96 13.80
N SER A 25 0.26 9.96 13.75
CA SER A 25 1.08 9.51 14.91
C SER A 25 1.37 10.61 15.95
N LEU A 26 0.94 11.86 15.70
CA LEU A 26 1.20 12.98 16.61
C LEU A 26 0.19 13.08 17.75
N VAL A 27 -0.98 12.43 17.64
CA VAL A 27 -2.05 12.57 18.64
C VAL A 27 -1.82 11.70 19.89
N VAL A 28 -1.04 10.62 19.80
CA VAL A 28 -0.87 9.64 20.90
C VAL A 28 0.33 9.95 21.81
N SER A 29 1.21 10.89 21.42
CA SER A 29 2.54 11.00 22.03
C SER A 29 2.69 11.85 23.30
N ASN A 30 1.61 12.43 23.84
CA ASN A 30 1.68 13.43 24.92
C ASN A 30 1.50 12.88 26.35
N TYR A 31 1.37 11.57 26.57
CA TYR A 31 1.30 10.97 27.91
C TYR A 31 2.51 10.07 28.12
N GLY A 32 3.36 10.44 29.07
CA GLY A 32 4.78 10.12 29.09
C GLY A 32 5.16 8.67 29.38
N GLU A 33 6.20 8.21 28.68
CA GLU A 33 7.19 7.19 29.10
C GLU A 33 8.31 7.19 28.03
N ILE A 34 9.40 7.93 28.27
CA ILE A 34 10.28 8.42 27.20
C ILE A 34 11.16 7.31 26.58
N SER A 35 11.59 6.28 27.33
CA SER A 35 12.62 5.34 26.85
C SER A 35 12.11 4.00 26.28
N ARG A 36 10.91 3.52 26.66
CA ARG A 36 10.26 2.35 26.03
C ARG A 36 9.40 2.75 24.82
N CYS A 37 8.70 3.88 24.91
CA CYS A 37 7.91 4.39 23.78
C CYS A 37 8.77 4.80 22.58
N GLU A 38 10.06 5.12 22.75
CA GLU A 38 10.92 5.52 21.62
C GLU A 38 11.24 4.37 20.67
N LYS A 39 11.42 3.14 21.18
CA LYS A 39 11.60 1.94 20.32
C LYS A 39 10.28 1.53 19.66
N GLU A 40 9.19 1.52 20.41
CA GLU A 40 7.85 1.22 19.87
C GLU A 40 7.40 2.22 18.79
N LYS A 41 7.70 3.51 18.98
CA LYS A 41 7.43 4.56 17.96
C LYS A 41 8.27 4.37 16.70
N ASP A 42 9.50 3.86 16.80
CA ASP A 42 10.35 3.61 15.63
C ASP A 42 9.86 2.38 14.85
N ASP A 43 9.46 1.31 15.54
CA ASP A 43 8.89 0.11 14.90
C ASP A 43 7.50 0.39 14.30
N GLU A 44 6.66 1.20 14.96
CA GLU A 44 5.40 1.68 14.40
C GLU A 44 5.64 2.54 13.16
N LYS A 45 6.63 3.43 13.17
CA LYS A 45 6.98 4.27 12.02
C LYS A 45 7.49 3.44 10.85
N LYS A 46 8.30 2.40 11.09
CA LYS A 46 8.78 1.45 10.07
C LYS A 46 7.63 0.64 9.49
N LEU A 47 6.77 0.08 10.34
CA LEU A 47 5.58 -0.67 9.91
C LEU A 47 4.64 0.23 9.10
N ARG A 48 4.35 1.44 9.57
CA ARG A 48 3.51 2.41 8.85
C ARG A 48 4.09 2.76 7.49
N LYS A 49 5.41 2.95 7.41
CA LYS A 49 6.11 3.21 6.14
C LYS A 49 6.01 2.01 5.20
N LEU A 50 6.22 0.80 5.71
CA LEU A 50 6.10 -0.46 4.96
C LEU A 50 4.68 -0.63 4.40
N VAL A 51 3.65 -0.52 5.25
CA VAL A 51 2.24 -0.63 4.85
C VAL A 51 1.88 0.45 3.83
N SER A 52 2.31 1.70 4.05
CA SER A 52 2.08 2.78 3.08
C SER A 52 2.69 2.50 1.71
N ASN A 53 3.92 1.97 1.67
CA ASN A 53 4.57 1.61 0.43
C ASN A 53 3.85 0.46 -0.28
N VAL A 54 3.42 -0.57 0.47
CA VAL A 54 2.63 -1.68 -0.07
C VAL A 54 1.34 -1.17 -0.72
N LEU A 55 0.59 -0.31 -0.05
CA LEU A 55 -0.65 0.28 -0.59
C LEU A 55 -0.42 1.08 -1.89
N LEU A 56 0.67 1.86 -1.95
CA LEU A 56 1.03 2.63 -3.14
C LEU A 56 1.43 1.73 -4.32
N ILE A 57 2.16 0.65 -4.06
CA ILE A 57 2.55 -0.31 -5.08
C ILE A 57 1.32 -1.05 -5.60
N LEU A 58 0.43 -1.54 -4.72
CA LEU A 58 -0.83 -2.16 -5.13
C LEU A 58 -1.68 -1.23 -5.99
N SER A 59 -1.84 0.02 -5.56
CA SER A 59 -2.56 1.04 -6.33
C SER A 59 -1.96 1.19 -7.74
N SER A 60 -0.64 1.28 -7.85
CA SER A 60 0.07 1.42 -9.12
C SER A 60 -0.16 0.22 -10.04
N ILE A 61 -0.12 -1.00 -9.49
CA ILE A 61 -0.39 -2.23 -10.26
C ILE A 61 -1.81 -2.23 -10.81
N PHE A 62 -2.81 -1.93 -9.99
CA PHE A 62 -4.19 -1.89 -10.47
C PHE A 62 -4.43 -0.78 -11.49
N ILE A 63 -3.76 0.37 -11.38
CA ILE A 63 -3.79 1.42 -12.40
C ILE A 63 -3.22 0.89 -13.72
N ILE A 64 -2.06 0.22 -13.69
CA ILE A 64 -1.43 -0.36 -14.89
C ILE A 64 -2.37 -1.39 -15.55
N ILE A 65 -2.99 -2.27 -14.76
CA ILE A 65 -3.98 -3.25 -15.27
C ILE A 65 -5.17 -2.53 -15.91
N ALA A 66 -5.73 -1.52 -15.24
CA ALA A 66 -6.86 -0.74 -15.76
C ALA A 66 -6.51 -0.02 -17.08
N PHE A 67 -5.32 0.58 -17.17
CA PHE A 67 -4.82 1.20 -18.39
C PHE A 67 -4.53 0.19 -19.50
N SER A 68 -4.03 -1.00 -19.17
CA SER A 68 -3.76 -2.06 -20.16
C SER A 68 -5.03 -2.50 -20.89
N LYS A 69 -6.16 -2.55 -20.17
CA LYS A 69 -7.49 -2.82 -20.76
C LYS A 69 -7.89 -1.78 -21.80
N LEU A 70 -7.46 -0.54 -21.59
CA LEU A 70 -7.82 0.61 -22.41
C LEU A 70 -6.93 0.72 -23.65
N LEU A 71 -5.64 0.41 -23.52
CA LEU A 71 -4.67 0.47 -24.60
C LEU A 71 -4.69 -0.77 -25.48
N ASN A 72 -4.77 -1.96 -24.88
CA ASN A 72 -4.65 -3.23 -25.58
C ASN A 72 -5.52 -4.32 -24.93
N PRO A 73 -6.85 -4.33 -25.20
CA PRO A 73 -7.77 -5.29 -24.59
C PRO A 73 -7.45 -6.74 -24.94
N VAL A 74 -6.77 -7.00 -26.05
CA VAL A 74 -6.34 -8.34 -26.49
C VAL A 74 -5.36 -8.97 -25.50
N TYR A 75 -4.44 -8.17 -24.93
CA TYR A 75 -3.43 -8.65 -23.98
C TYR A 75 -3.84 -8.46 -22.51
N PHE A 76 -5.03 -7.93 -22.26
CA PHE A 76 -5.51 -7.62 -20.92
C PHE A 76 -5.43 -8.81 -19.97
N THR A 77 -5.85 -10.00 -20.42
CA THR A 77 -5.83 -11.22 -19.60
C THR A 77 -4.43 -11.56 -19.14
N SER A 78 -3.44 -11.50 -20.03
CA SER A 78 -2.04 -11.77 -19.69
C SER A 78 -1.47 -10.74 -18.70
N VAL A 79 -1.79 -9.46 -18.90
CA VAL A 79 -1.37 -8.38 -18.00
C VAL A 79 -2.04 -8.50 -16.63
N ALA A 80 -3.32 -8.88 -16.58
CA ALA A 80 -4.04 -9.10 -15.33
C ALA A 80 -3.44 -10.27 -14.53
N ILE A 81 -3.17 -11.41 -15.18
CA ILE A 81 -2.53 -12.57 -14.54
C ILE A 81 -1.14 -12.20 -14.01
N MET A 82 -0.33 -11.49 -14.80
CA MET A 82 0.99 -11.03 -14.35
C MET A 82 0.87 -10.08 -13.15
N GLY A 83 -0.11 -9.18 -13.17
CA GLY A 83 -0.41 -8.28 -12.06
C GLY A 83 -0.81 -9.02 -10.78
N GLU A 84 -1.65 -10.05 -10.87
CA GLU A 84 -2.04 -10.90 -9.74
C GLU A 84 -0.84 -11.62 -9.11
N VAL A 85 0.06 -12.16 -9.93
CA VAL A 85 1.30 -12.80 -9.46
C VAL A 85 2.17 -11.79 -8.70
N ILE A 86 2.33 -10.58 -9.23
CA ILE A 86 3.11 -9.53 -8.56
C ILE A 86 2.46 -9.13 -7.22
N ILE A 87 1.13 -9.00 -7.17
CA ILE A 87 0.39 -8.72 -5.94
C ILE A 87 0.66 -9.80 -4.89
N PHE A 88 0.64 -11.07 -5.28
CA PHE A 88 0.94 -12.18 -4.37
C PHE A 88 2.31 -12.03 -3.70
N PHE A 89 3.36 -11.72 -4.48
CA PHE A 89 4.70 -11.51 -3.93
C PHE A 89 4.79 -10.28 -3.01
N ILE A 90 4.10 -9.19 -3.34
CA ILE A 90 4.10 -7.98 -2.51
C ILE A 90 3.44 -8.24 -1.15
N MET A 91 2.39 -9.06 -1.11
CA MET A 91 1.68 -9.39 0.13
C MET A 91 2.50 -10.26 1.08
N ILE A 92 3.53 -10.96 0.58
CA ILE A 92 4.44 -11.76 1.42
C ILE A 92 5.36 -10.85 2.25
N VAL A 93 5.75 -9.68 1.74
CA VAL A 93 6.67 -8.76 2.42
C VAL A 93 6.18 -8.34 3.82
N PRO A 94 4.95 -7.84 4.02
CA PRO A 94 4.45 -7.52 5.35
C PRO A 94 4.27 -8.75 6.24
N LEU A 95 3.97 -9.93 5.69
CA LEU A 95 3.86 -11.17 6.45
C LEU A 95 5.20 -11.59 7.05
N ILE A 96 6.28 -11.50 6.27
CA ILE A 96 7.65 -11.76 6.78
C ILE A 96 8.02 -10.74 7.86
N TYR A 97 7.67 -9.47 7.69
CA TYR A 97 7.94 -8.43 8.69
C TYR A 97 7.23 -8.69 10.02
N ILE A 98 6.01 -9.26 10.01
CA ILE A 98 5.25 -9.58 11.23
C ILE A 98 5.74 -10.90 11.87
N ALA A 99 6.27 -11.82 11.08
CA ALA A 99 6.74 -13.12 11.56
C ALA A 99 8.13 -13.08 12.23
N ASN A 100 8.92 -12.01 12.00
CA ASN A 100 10.21 -11.74 12.62
C ASN A 100 10.10 -10.73 13.76
#